data_AF-X7YJG3-F1
#
_entry.id   AF-X7YJG3-F1
#
_cell.length_a   1.000
_cell.length_b   1.000
_cell.length_c   1.000
_cell.angle_alpha   90.00
_cell.angle_beta   90.00
_cell.angle_gamma   90.00
#
_symmetry.space_group_name_H-M   'P 1'
#
loop_
_entity.id
_entity.type
_entity.pdbx_description
1 polymer ?
#
loop_
_entity_poly.entity_id
_entity_poly.type
_entity_poly.pdbx_seq_one_letter_code
_entity_poly.pdbx_strand_id
1 'polypeptide(L)'
;MPAGGRRPLQQGAALAPVRFFNPIGMRFARKATREDIDDVIAAHANAARLAVEAGFDAVEIHLGHNYLASSFLSPLINRRDDEFGGSLENRAKLARGIVMAVRRAVDKQIAVTAKLNMADGVRGGIAVEEALTTAKWLQDDGGLDALELTAGSSLVNPMYLFRGEARSKSSPVRSSRHCAGHPCDRE
;
A
#
# COMPACT_ATOMS: atom_id res chain seq x y z
N MET A 1 23.90 2.84 -29.71
CA MET A 1 23.16 3.21 -28.48
C MET A 1 22.24 4.38 -28.80
N PRO A 2 20.94 4.20 -29.08
CA PRO A 2 20.07 5.34 -29.22
C PRO A 2 19.62 5.81 -27.83
N ALA A 3 19.71 7.11 -27.61
CA ALA A 3 19.33 7.79 -26.40
C ALA A 3 17.85 7.52 -26.06
N GLY A 4 17.60 7.06 -24.82
CA GLY A 4 16.26 6.88 -24.29
C GLY A 4 15.55 8.23 -24.20
N GLY A 5 14.66 8.49 -25.16
CA GLY A 5 13.74 9.60 -25.11
C GLY A 5 12.91 9.50 -23.84
N ARG A 6 13.09 10.45 -22.91
CA ARG A 6 12.20 10.59 -21.76
C ARG A 6 10.81 10.89 -22.32
N ARG A 7 9.89 9.92 -22.23
CA ARG A 7 8.45 10.17 -22.42
C ARG A 7 8.11 11.39 -21.53
N PRO A 8 7.46 12.44 -22.05
CA PRO A 8 7.07 13.58 -21.24
C PRO A 8 6.27 13.08 -20.04
N LEU A 9 6.49 13.69 -18.86
CA LEU A 9 5.64 13.45 -17.68
C LEU A 9 4.20 13.68 -18.14
N GLN A 10 3.45 12.59 -18.34
CA GLN A 10 2.08 12.65 -18.81
C GLN A 10 1.33 13.61 -17.88
N GLN A 11 0.92 14.77 -18.40
CA GLN A 11 -0.06 15.66 -17.76
C GLN A 11 -1.44 14.99 -17.82
N GLY A 12 -1.52 13.75 -17.36
CA GLY A 12 -2.69 12.89 -17.41
C GLY A 12 -3.49 13.01 -16.12
N ALA A 13 -4.81 12.91 -16.25
CA ALA A 13 -5.68 12.68 -15.10
C ALA A 13 -5.20 11.45 -14.32
N ALA A 14 -5.26 11.53 -12.98
CA ALA A 14 -4.89 10.43 -12.10
C ALA A 14 -5.60 9.13 -12.48
N LEU A 15 -4.94 8.00 -12.27
CA LEU A 15 -5.52 6.68 -12.53
C LEU A 15 -6.31 6.17 -11.32
N ALA A 16 -7.41 5.48 -11.59
CA ALA A 16 -8.21 4.77 -10.60
C ALA A 16 -8.84 3.52 -11.24
N PRO A 17 -9.29 2.53 -10.44
CA PRO A 17 -9.96 1.35 -10.98
C PRO A 17 -11.25 1.71 -11.73
N VAL A 18 -11.93 2.78 -11.33
CA VAL A 18 -13.11 3.34 -12.01
C VAL A 18 -12.95 4.85 -12.14
N ARG A 19 -13.77 5.50 -12.98
CA ARG A 19 -13.84 6.96 -12.99
C ARG A 19 -14.37 7.41 -11.62
N PHE A 20 -13.56 8.16 -10.89
CA PHE A 20 -13.84 8.57 -9.52
C PHE A 20 -13.50 10.04 -9.33
N PHE A 21 -14.35 10.78 -8.61
CA PHE A 21 -14.03 12.15 -8.22
C PHE A 21 -13.17 12.13 -6.97
N ASN A 22 -11.91 12.55 -7.07
CA ASN A 22 -11.03 12.66 -5.91
C ASN A 22 -11.31 14.00 -5.19
N PRO A 23 -11.90 13.98 -3.98
CA PRO A 23 -12.25 15.20 -3.27
C PRO A 23 -11.02 15.99 -2.81
N ILE A 24 -9.89 15.32 -2.53
CA ILE A 24 -8.65 15.98 -2.08
C ILE A 24 -8.04 16.79 -3.24
N GLY A 25 -8.01 16.20 -4.44
CA GLY A 25 -7.44 16.84 -5.63
C GLY A 25 -8.42 17.68 -6.44
N MET A 26 -9.71 17.71 -6.06
CA MET A 26 -10.82 18.33 -6.79
C MET A 26 -10.82 18.01 -8.30
N ARG A 27 -10.47 16.77 -8.67
CA ARG A 27 -10.32 16.33 -10.06
C ARG A 27 -10.84 14.91 -10.22
N PHE A 28 -11.33 14.60 -11.43
CA PHE A 28 -11.67 13.24 -11.79
C PHE A 28 -10.42 12.42 -12.09
N ALA A 29 -10.30 11.28 -11.42
CA ALA A 29 -9.45 10.20 -11.85
C ALA A 29 -10.13 9.44 -12.99
N ARG A 30 -9.36 9.03 -13.99
CA ARG A 30 -9.85 8.24 -15.12
C ARG A 30 -9.78 6.74 -14.79
N LYS A 31 -10.73 5.97 -15.36
CA LYS A 31 -10.68 4.50 -15.31
C LYS A 31 -9.40 4.03 -16.00
N ALA A 32 -8.56 3.28 -15.30
CA ALA A 32 -7.35 2.70 -15.86
C ALA A 32 -7.71 1.62 -16.89
N THR A 33 -7.07 1.67 -18.05
CA THR A 33 -7.13 0.62 -19.07
C THR A 33 -6.14 -0.50 -18.74
N ARG A 34 -6.18 -1.58 -19.51
CA ARG A 34 -5.16 -2.65 -19.47
C ARG A 34 -3.76 -2.06 -19.69
N GLU A 35 -3.59 -1.26 -20.73
CA GLU A 35 -2.31 -0.65 -21.10
C GLU A 35 -1.79 0.25 -19.97
N ASP A 36 -2.67 1.04 -19.33
CA ASP A 36 -2.27 1.85 -18.18
C ASP A 36 -1.76 1.01 -17.00
N ILE A 37 -2.40 -0.14 -16.76
CA ILE A 37 -2.00 -1.03 -15.68
C ILE A 37 -0.65 -1.68 -15.98
N ASP A 38 -0.42 -2.08 -17.23
CA ASP A 38 0.85 -2.65 -17.66
C ASP A 38 1.97 -1.58 -17.61
N ASP A 39 1.69 -0.35 -18.01
CA ASP A 39 2.60 0.81 -17.88
C ASP A 39 2.93 1.11 -16.41
N VAL A 40 1.94 1.06 -15.51
CA VAL A 40 2.16 1.23 -14.06
C VAL A 40 3.09 0.15 -13.52
N ILE A 41 2.87 -1.11 -13.88
CA ILE A 41 3.71 -2.24 -13.46
C ILE A 41 5.15 -2.05 -13.97
N ALA A 42 5.32 -1.68 -15.25
CA ALA A 42 6.62 -1.40 -15.84
C ALA A 42 7.32 -0.21 -15.18
N ALA A 43 6.57 0.84 -14.83
CA ALA A 43 7.11 2.01 -14.16
C ALA A 43 7.63 1.69 -12.75
N HIS A 44 6.97 0.82 -11.98
CA HIS A 44 7.46 0.38 -10.67
C HIS A 44 8.75 -0.44 -10.80
N ALA A 45 8.82 -1.36 -11.77
CA ALA A 45 10.03 -2.11 -12.06
C ALA A 45 11.20 -1.20 -12.44
N ASN A 46 10.95 -0.18 -13.28
CA ASN A 46 11.96 0.79 -13.67
C ASN A 46 12.41 1.66 -12.48
N ALA A 47 11.47 2.11 -11.63
CA ALA A 47 11.80 2.86 -10.42
C ALA A 47 12.69 2.06 -9.46
N ALA A 48 12.42 0.75 -9.31
CA ALA A 48 13.24 -0.12 -8.48
C ALA A 48 14.66 -0.28 -9.04
N ARG A 49 14.84 -0.38 -10.36
CA ARG A 49 16.17 -0.37 -11.00
C ARG A 49 16.94 0.91 -10.71
N LEU A 50 16.26 2.06 -10.82
CA LEU A 50 16.87 3.35 -10.50
C LEU A 50 17.26 3.44 -9.02
N ALA A 51 16.49 2.84 -8.11
CA ALA A 51 16.85 2.76 -6.70
C ALA A 51 18.12 1.93 -6.47
N VAL A 52 18.27 0.80 -7.18
CA VAL A 52 19.52 0.01 -7.16
C VAL A 52 20.70 0.84 -7.68
N GLU A 53 20.54 1.51 -8.83
CA GLU A 53 21.58 2.37 -9.42
C GLU A 53 21.99 3.54 -8.49
N ALA A 54 21.04 4.05 -7.71
CA ALA A 54 21.28 5.11 -6.73
C ALA A 54 21.90 4.59 -5.41
N GLY A 55 22.06 3.28 -5.23
CA GLY A 55 22.68 2.69 -4.05
C GLY A 55 21.76 2.52 -2.84
N PHE A 56 20.44 2.45 -3.04
CA PHE A 56 19.52 2.08 -1.96
C PHE A 56 19.63 0.58 -1.65
N ASP A 57 19.60 0.21 -0.37
CA ASP A 57 19.64 -1.20 0.07
C ASP A 57 18.27 -1.90 0.03
N ALA A 58 17.19 -1.13 -0.04
CA ALA A 58 15.83 -1.65 -0.02
C ALA A 58 14.84 -0.72 -0.73
N VAL A 59 13.74 -1.31 -1.22
CA VAL A 59 12.55 -0.59 -1.70
C VAL A 59 11.30 -1.12 -1.02
N GLU A 60 10.38 -0.21 -0.71
CA GLU A 60 9.06 -0.55 -0.19
C GLU A 60 7.98 -0.23 -1.23
N ILE A 61 7.19 -1.25 -1.58
CA ILE A 61 6.05 -1.12 -2.49
C ILE A 61 4.82 -0.72 -1.69
N HIS A 62 4.23 0.43 -2.02
CA HIS A 62 3.06 0.91 -1.30
C HIS A 62 1.75 0.31 -1.85
N LEU A 63 1.18 -0.65 -1.10
CA LEU A 63 -0.09 -1.33 -1.38
C LEU A 63 -1.20 -0.93 -0.37
N GLY A 64 -1.12 0.30 0.15
CA GLY A 64 -1.92 0.76 1.30
C GLY A 64 -2.77 2.00 1.06
N HIS A 65 -3.60 2.34 2.04
CA HIS A 65 -4.27 3.65 2.21
C HIS A 65 -5.12 4.19 1.04
N ASN A 66 -5.65 3.31 0.19
CA ASN A 66 -6.39 3.65 -1.03
C ASN A 66 -5.60 4.46 -2.08
N TYR A 67 -4.26 4.41 -2.05
CA TYR A 67 -3.45 4.67 -3.23
C TYR A 67 -3.72 3.62 -4.31
N LEU A 68 -3.17 3.79 -5.51
CA LEU A 68 -3.57 3.04 -6.71
C LEU A 68 -3.79 1.54 -6.47
N ALA A 69 -2.78 0.78 -6.01
CA ALA A 69 -2.94 -0.66 -5.77
C ALA A 69 -3.99 -0.99 -4.69
N SER A 70 -4.01 -0.25 -3.58
CA SER A 70 -5.01 -0.41 -2.52
C SER A 70 -6.43 -0.05 -2.98
N SER A 71 -6.58 0.90 -3.91
CA SER A 71 -7.87 1.25 -4.49
C SER A 71 -8.43 0.13 -5.37
N PHE A 72 -7.57 -0.65 -6.04
CA PHE A 72 -7.97 -1.87 -6.75
C PHE A 72 -8.37 -2.99 -5.77
N LEU A 73 -7.66 -3.11 -4.65
CA LEU A 73 -7.98 -4.06 -3.59
C LEU A 73 -9.30 -3.73 -2.86
N SER A 74 -9.72 -2.47 -2.76
CA SER A 74 -10.94 -2.11 -2.05
C SER A 74 -12.21 -2.40 -2.86
N PRO A 75 -13.15 -3.25 -2.38
CA PRO A 75 -14.41 -3.51 -3.08
C PRO A 75 -15.35 -2.28 -3.08
N LEU A 76 -15.13 -1.32 -2.17
CA LEU A 76 -15.88 -0.06 -2.15
C LEU A 76 -15.57 0.81 -3.37
N ILE A 77 -14.30 0.86 -3.74
CA ILE A 77 -13.75 1.74 -4.79
C ILE A 77 -13.71 1.02 -6.13
N ASN A 78 -13.24 -0.24 -6.16
CA ASN A 78 -13.12 -1.02 -7.37
C ASN A 78 -14.41 -1.76 -7.69
N ARG A 79 -15.24 -1.13 -8.53
CA ARG A 79 -16.50 -1.68 -9.05
C ARG A 79 -16.38 -2.13 -10.50
N ARG A 80 -15.18 -2.52 -10.94
CA ARG A 80 -14.98 -3.05 -12.30
C ARG A 80 -15.64 -4.43 -12.43
N ASP A 81 -16.08 -4.71 -13.63
CA ASP A 81 -16.69 -5.96 -14.11
C ASP A 81 -15.75 -6.77 -15.01
N ASP A 82 -14.55 -6.25 -15.26
CA ASP A 82 -13.49 -6.93 -16.00
C ASP A 82 -12.57 -7.73 -15.07
N GLU A 83 -11.51 -8.26 -15.65
CA GLU A 83 -10.58 -9.15 -14.98
C GLU A 83 -9.73 -8.50 -13.87
N PHE A 84 -9.92 -7.21 -13.61
CA PHE A 84 -9.31 -6.48 -12.48
C PHE A 84 -10.30 -6.09 -11.39
N GLY A 85 -11.56 -6.50 -11.48
CA GLY A 85 -12.60 -6.25 -10.47
C GLY A 85 -13.44 -7.47 -10.14
N GLY A 86 -14.44 -7.27 -9.29
CA GLY A 86 -15.26 -8.34 -8.75
C GLY A 86 -14.52 -9.14 -7.69
N SER A 87 -14.07 -10.34 -8.03
CA SER A 87 -13.44 -11.26 -7.07
C SER A 87 -12.14 -10.69 -6.49
N LEU A 88 -11.74 -11.18 -5.32
CA LEU A 88 -10.50 -10.75 -4.67
C LEU A 88 -9.28 -11.09 -5.52
N GLU A 89 -9.28 -12.23 -6.21
CA GLU A 89 -8.22 -12.66 -7.11
C GLU A 89 -8.00 -11.63 -8.23
N ASN A 90 -9.08 -11.17 -8.86
CA ASN A 90 -9.03 -10.15 -9.90
C ASN A 90 -8.55 -8.80 -9.37
N ARG A 91 -9.08 -8.37 -8.22
CA ARG A 91 -8.66 -7.13 -7.55
C ARG A 91 -7.18 -7.14 -7.16
N ALA A 92 -6.64 -8.29 -6.77
CA ALA A 92 -5.25 -8.46 -6.35
C ALA A 92 -4.24 -8.51 -7.51
N LYS A 93 -4.68 -8.69 -8.77
CA LYS A 93 -3.77 -8.83 -9.92
C LYS A 93 -2.80 -7.66 -10.07
N LEU A 94 -3.26 -6.42 -9.88
CA LEU A 94 -2.38 -5.25 -9.97
C LEU A 94 -1.31 -5.28 -8.87
N ALA A 95 -1.71 -5.51 -7.63
CA ALA A 95 -0.79 -5.54 -6.49
C ALA A 95 0.28 -6.63 -6.66
N ARG A 96 -0.15 -7.87 -6.97
CA ARG A 96 0.75 -9.00 -7.22
C ARG A 96 1.64 -8.77 -8.45
N GLY A 97 1.08 -8.19 -9.51
CA GLY A 97 1.81 -7.83 -10.73
C GLY A 97 2.94 -6.84 -10.49
N ILE A 98 2.69 -5.79 -9.70
CA ILE A 98 3.72 -4.80 -9.30
C ILE A 98 4.83 -5.48 -8.52
N VAL A 99 4.48 -6.25 -7.47
CA VAL A 99 5.46 -6.93 -6.61
C VAL A 99 6.38 -7.84 -7.42
N MET A 100 5.81 -8.67 -8.29
CA MET A 100 6.60 -9.59 -9.11
C MET A 100 7.43 -8.88 -10.17
N ALA A 101 6.94 -7.77 -10.73
CA ALA A 101 7.73 -6.98 -11.67
C ALA A 101 8.93 -6.30 -10.98
N VAL A 102 8.73 -5.74 -9.79
CA VAL A 102 9.81 -5.15 -8.98
C VAL A 102 10.84 -6.21 -8.61
N ARG A 103 10.40 -7.35 -8.05
CA ARG A 103 11.30 -8.46 -7.72
C ARG A 103 12.14 -8.90 -8.93
N ARG A 104 11.51 -9.11 -10.09
CA ARG A 104 12.25 -9.48 -11.32
C ARG A 104 13.24 -8.41 -11.77
N ALA A 105 12.95 -7.13 -11.52
CA ALA A 105 13.77 -6.03 -11.98
C ALA A 105 15.07 -5.86 -11.17
N VAL A 106 15.03 -6.18 -9.88
CA VAL A 106 16.16 -6.03 -8.94
C VAL A 106 16.80 -7.36 -8.54
N ASP A 107 16.13 -8.48 -8.80
CA ASP A 107 16.54 -9.84 -8.41
C ASP A 107 16.82 -9.93 -6.90
N LYS A 108 18.07 -10.18 -6.51
CA LYS A 108 18.52 -10.26 -5.10
C LYS A 108 19.46 -9.13 -4.70
N GLN A 109 19.54 -8.07 -5.49
CA GLN A 109 20.48 -6.97 -5.23
C GLN A 109 20.09 -6.16 -3.99
N ILE A 110 18.80 -5.97 -3.76
CA ILE A 110 18.24 -5.17 -2.67
C ILE A 110 17.03 -5.88 -2.06
N ALA A 111 16.66 -5.50 -0.83
CA ALA A 111 15.45 -6.01 -0.20
C ALA A 111 14.20 -5.39 -0.85
N VAL A 112 13.16 -6.21 -1.05
CA VAL A 112 11.85 -5.77 -1.55
C VAL A 112 10.81 -6.00 -0.47
N THR A 113 10.27 -4.93 0.09
CA THR A 113 9.19 -4.98 1.08
C THR A 113 7.89 -4.45 0.50
N ALA A 114 6.76 -4.72 1.14
CA ALA A 114 5.51 -4.07 0.79
C ALA A 114 4.71 -3.64 2.01
N LYS A 115 4.12 -2.45 1.92
CA LYS A 115 3.18 -1.92 2.91
C LYS A 115 1.75 -2.24 2.49
N LEU A 116 1.11 -3.20 3.15
CA LEU A 116 -0.21 -3.73 2.81
C LEU A 116 -1.32 -3.17 3.70
N ASN A 117 -2.41 -2.68 3.11
CA ASN A 117 -3.61 -2.30 3.87
C ASN A 117 -4.33 -3.54 4.42
N MET A 118 -4.48 -3.61 5.74
CA MET A 118 -5.22 -4.66 6.42
C MET A 118 -6.72 -4.36 6.50
N ALA A 119 -7.09 -3.08 6.61
CA ALA A 119 -8.49 -2.67 6.60
C ALA A 119 -8.60 -1.22 6.14
N ASP A 120 -9.59 -0.88 5.31
CA ASP A 120 -9.82 0.53 4.91
C ASP A 120 -10.39 1.37 6.07
N GLY A 121 -10.95 0.73 7.10
CA GLY A 121 -11.57 1.40 8.24
C GLY A 121 -12.93 2.05 7.92
N VAL A 122 -13.58 1.61 6.84
CA VAL A 122 -14.92 2.02 6.42
C VAL A 122 -15.76 0.83 5.99
N ARG A 123 -17.08 0.95 6.15
CA ARG A 123 -18.03 -0.09 5.75
C ARG A 123 -17.94 -0.32 4.23
N GLY A 124 -17.79 -1.59 3.84
CA GLY A 124 -17.71 -2.01 2.43
C GLY A 124 -16.33 -1.85 1.79
N GLY A 125 -15.32 -1.36 2.53
CA GLY A 125 -13.92 -1.40 2.09
C GLY A 125 -13.29 -2.78 2.29
N ILE A 126 -11.97 -2.88 2.10
CA ILE A 126 -11.25 -4.14 2.34
C ILE A 126 -11.32 -4.51 3.84
N ALA A 127 -11.63 -5.78 4.10
CA ALA A 127 -11.65 -6.37 5.43
C ALA A 127 -10.36 -7.14 5.70
N VAL A 128 -10.08 -7.40 6.99
CA VAL A 128 -8.85 -8.06 7.44
C VAL A 128 -8.70 -9.44 6.82
N GLU A 129 -9.79 -10.16 6.64
CA GLU A 129 -9.85 -11.50 6.06
C GLU A 129 -9.37 -11.50 4.60
N GLU A 130 -9.84 -10.55 3.79
CA GLU A 130 -9.38 -10.39 2.40
C GLU A 130 -7.91 -9.93 2.34
N ALA A 131 -7.50 -9.06 3.26
CA ALA A 131 -6.12 -8.61 3.35
C ALA A 131 -5.18 -9.75 3.75
N LEU A 132 -5.58 -10.64 4.67
CA LEU A 132 -4.83 -11.84 5.04
C LEU A 132 -4.67 -12.82 3.86
N THR A 133 -5.74 -13.04 3.08
CA THR A 133 -5.64 -13.84 1.84
C THR A 133 -4.67 -13.19 0.85
N THR A 134 -4.73 -11.87 0.69
CA THR A 134 -3.81 -11.12 -0.18
C THR A 134 -2.36 -11.23 0.32
N ALA A 135 -2.13 -11.11 1.63
CA ALA A 135 -0.81 -11.27 2.24
C ALA A 135 -0.25 -12.68 2.01
N LYS A 136 -1.09 -13.72 2.15
CA LYS A 136 -0.71 -15.10 1.87
C LYS A 136 -0.31 -15.29 0.41
N TRP A 137 -1.08 -14.76 -0.54
CA TRP A 137 -0.70 -14.85 -1.96
C TRP A 137 0.62 -14.12 -2.26
N LEU A 138 0.86 -12.95 -1.66
CA LEU A 138 2.12 -12.22 -1.81
C LEU A 138 3.30 -12.99 -1.23
N GLN A 139 3.09 -13.71 -0.12
CA GLN A 139 4.08 -14.62 0.44
C GLN A 139 4.34 -15.81 -0.50
N ASP A 140 3.28 -16.47 -0.98
CA ASP A 140 3.37 -17.65 -1.86
C ASP A 140 4.02 -17.32 -3.21
N ASP A 141 3.84 -16.08 -3.70
CA ASP A 141 4.50 -15.58 -4.91
C ASP A 141 6.03 -15.43 -4.77
N GLY A 142 6.55 -15.37 -3.54
CA GLY A 142 7.98 -15.25 -3.26
C GLY A 142 8.60 -13.91 -3.67
N GLY A 143 7.78 -12.87 -3.88
CA GLY A 143 8.23 -11.56 -4.36
C GLY A 143 8.81 -10.64 -3.30
N LEU A 144 8.53 -10.89 -2.01
CA LEU A 144 8.81 -9.97 -0.90
C LEU A 144 9.72 -10.61 0.16
N ASP A 145 10.59 -9.79 0.74
CA ASP A 145 11.42 -10.14 1.90
C ASP A 145 10.73 -9.80 3.22
N ALA A 146 9.82 -8.81 3.22
CA ALA A 146 9.01 -8.45 4.38
C ALA A 146 7.67 -7.81 3.99
N LEU A 147 6.70 -7.92 4.89
CA LEU A 147 5.41 -7.24 4.82
C LEU A 147 5.27 -6.28 6.00
N GLU A 148 5.02 -5.01 5.70
CA GLU A 148 4.58 -4.03 6.69
C GLU A 148 3.05 -3.93 6.66
N LEU A 149 2.42 -4.17 7.81
CA LEU A 149 0.97 -4.15 7.93
C LEU A 149 0.50 -2.75 8.36
N THR A 150 -0.35 -2.14 7.56
CA THR A 150 -0.99 -0.84 7.88
C THR A 150 -2.51 -0.95 7.83
N ALA A 151 -3.24 0.08 8.22
CA ALA A 151 -4.68 0.16 8.07
C ALA A 151 -5.16 1.62 8.00
N GLY A 152 -6.36 1.80 7.47
CA GLY A 152 -7.02 3.08 7.29
C GLY A 152 -7.08 3.49 5.82
N SER A 153 -7.54 4.73 5.63
CA SER A 153 -7.73 5.30 4.31
C SER A 153 -7.25 6.74 4.30
N SER A 154 -6.39 7.11 3.36
CA SER A 154 -6.04 8.52 3.17
C SER A 154 -7.21 9.37 2.68
N LEU A 155 -8.27 8.75 2.14
CA LEU A 155 -9.43 9.44 1.59
C LEU A 155 -10.53 9.65 2.63
N VAL A 156 -10.83 8.62 3.44
CA VAL A 156 -12.04 8.61 4.27
C VAL A 156 -11.77 8.47 5.77
N ASN A 157 -10.63 7.90 6.17
CA ASN A 157 -10.32 7.70 7.58
C ASN A 157 -8.81 7.65 7.84
N PRO A 158 -8.11 8.80 7.72
CA PRO A 158 -6.65 8.85 7.90
C PRO A 158 -6.23 8.58 9.34
N MET A 159 -7.16 8.75 10.29
CA MET A 159 -6.91 8.59 11.73
C MET A 159 -7.25 7.18 12.26
N TYR A 160 -7.54 6.19 11.39
CA TYR A 160 -8.06 4.88 11.79
C TYR A 160 -7.21 4.14 12.85
N LEU A 161 -5.87 4.17 12.68
CA LEU A 161 -4.93 3.56 13.62
C LEU A 161 -4.48 4.50 14.75
N PHE A 162 -4.81 5.78 14.68
CA PHE A 162 -4.43 6.75 15.70
C PHE A 162 -5.40 6.66 16.87
N ARG A 163 -5.08 5.77 17.81
CA ARG A 163 -5.78 5.61 19.08
C ARG A 163 -4.97 6.25 20.21
N GLY A 164 -5.67 6.87 21.15
CA GLY A 164 -5.09 7.55 22.30
C GLY A 164 -5.57 8.99 22.43
N GLU A 165 -5.59 9.50 23.65
CA GLU A 165 -5.88 10.92 23.86
C GLU A 165 -4.74 11.77 23.28
N ALA A 166 -5.09 12.82 22.54
CA ALA A 166 -4.13 13.87 22.24
C ALA A 166 -3.60 14.38 23.58
N ARG A 167 -2.28 14.30 23.82
CA ARG A 167 -1.69 14.83 25.05
C ARG A 167 -2.06 16.31 25.15
N SER A 168 -2.99 16.64 26.04
CA SER A 168 -3.26 18.02 26.39
C SER A 168 -1.97 18.61 27.00
N LYS A 169 -1.70 19.90 26.76
CA LYS A 169 -0.51 20.59 27.27
C LYS A 169 -0.41 20.59 28.82
N SER A 170 -1.40 20.05 29.53
CA SER A 170 -1.51 20.08 30.99
C SER A 170 -1.28 18.74 31.70
N SER A 171 -0.91 17.65 31.02
CA SER A 171 -0.65 16.38 31.73
C SER A 171 0.75 16.38 32.37
N PRO A 172 0.88 16.37 33.72
CA PRO A 172 2.18 16.30 34.36
C PRO A 172 2.82 14.95 34.07
N VAL A 173 4.13 14.94 33.80
CA VAL A 173 4.93 13.72 33.67
C VAL A 173 4.87 12.96 34.99
N ARG A 174 3.99 11.95 35.08
CA ARG A 174 4.04 10.99 36.18
C ARG A 174 5.21 10.06 35.89
N SER A 175 6.36 10.31 36.50
CA SER A 175 7.51 9.41 36.39
C SER A 175 7.11 8.07 37.03
N SER A 176 6.88 7.05 36.20
CA SER A 176 6.72 5.68 36.66
C SER A 176 8.07 5.14 37.13
N ARG A 177 8.49 5.50 38.35
CA ARG A 177 9.44 4.69 39.10
C ARG A 177 8.69 3.49 39.65
N HIS A 178 8.52 2.44 38.86
CA HIS A 178 8.06 1.13 39.35
C HIS A 178 8.69 0.02 38.50
N CYS A 179 9.96 -0.25 38.78
CA CYS A 179 10.57 -1.57 38.66
C CYS A 179 11.57 -1.69 39.81
N ALA A 180 11.24 -2.50 40.83
CA ALA A 180 12.14 -3.41 41.55
C ALA A 180 11.55 -3.77 42.92
N GLY A 181 11.31 -5.07 43.14
CA GLY A 181 11.30 -5.67 44.49
C GLY A 181 9.93 -6.04 45.06
N HIS A 182 9.53 -7.31 44.89
CA HIS A 182 8.84 -8.08 45.95
C HIS A 182 9.75 -8.19 47.19
N PRO A 183 9.31 -8.67 48.39
CA PRO A 183 7.98 -9.11 48.86
C PRO A 183 7.59 -8.52 50.26
N CYS A 184 6.37 -8.77 50.76
CA CYS A 184 6.14 -9.37 52.11
C CYS A 184 4.64 -9.45 52.48
N ASP A 185 4.30 -10.58 53.10
CA ASP A 185 3.00 -10.98 53.66
C ASP A 185 2.54 -10.21 54.91
N ARG A 186 1.30 -10.54 55.33
CA ARG A 186 0.59 -10.33 56.62
C ARG A 186 -0.31 -9.08 56.66
N GLU A 187 -1.56 -9.11 57.10
CA GLU A 187 -2.38 -10.08 57.87
C GLU A 187 -3.78 -10.26 57.23
#